data_AF-A0A1I4I9F8-F1
#
_entry.id   AF-A0A1I4I9F8-F1
#
_cell.length_a   1.000
_cell.length_b   1.000
_cell.length_c   1.000
_cell.angle_alpha   90.00
_cell.angle_beta   90.00
_cell.angle_gamma   90.00
#
_symmetry.space_group_name_H-M   'P 1'
#
loop_
_entity.id
_entity.type
_entity.pdbx_description
1 polymer ?
#
loop_
_entity_poly.entity_id
_entity_poly.type
_entity_poly.pdbx_seq_one_letter_code
_entity_poly.pdbx_strand_id
1 'polypeptide(L)' 'MKEVVIVAATRTAVGSFQGSLANIPAAELGAAVIRHLLEQTKLDAAQVDEVILGQVLTATPFKVFA' A
#
# COMPACT_ATOMS: atom_id res chain seq x y z
N MET A 1 6.62 29.45 8.50
CA MET A 1 6.45 27.98 8.61
C MET A 1 5.23 27.61 7.78
N LYS A 2 5.29 26.56 6.94
CA LYS A 2 4.10 26.08 6.23
C LYS A 2 3.37 25.08 7.13
N GLU A 3 2.04 25.17 7.19
CA GLU A 3 1.22 24.20 7.91
C GLU A 3 1.16 22.89 7.12
N VAL A 4 1.23 21.76 7.83
CA VAL A 4 1.16 20.41 7.27
C VAL A 4 -0.12 19.77 7.78
N VAL A 5 -0.93 19.24 6.86
CA VAL A 5 -2.25 18.67 7.16
C VAL A 5 -2.39 17.27 6.54
N ILE A 6 -3.20 16.43 7.17
CA ILE A 6 -3.60 15.11 6.62
C ILE A 6 -4.91 15.30 5.86
N VAL A 7 -4.87 15.11 4.53
CA VAL A 7 -6.03 15.35 3.66
C VAL A 7 -6.95 14.13 3.57
N ALA A 8 -6.38 12.93 3.60
CA ALA A 8 -7.12 11.68 3.50
C ALA A 8 -6.34 10.51 4.14
N ALA A 9 -7.06 9.48 4.53
CA ALA A 9 -6.50 8.23 5.04
C ALA A 9 -7.39 7.06 4.63
N THR A 10 -6.78 5.96 4.18
CA THR A 10 -7.47 4.71 3.85
C THR A 10 -6.58 3.52 4.16
N ARG A 11 -7.14 2.31 4.17
CA ARG A 11 -6.42 1.07 4.48
C ARG A 11 -7.11 -0.14 3.86
N THR A 12 -6.37 -1.24 3.69
CA THR A 12 -6.96 -2.55 3.43
C THR A 12 -7.66 -3.09 4.69
N ALA A 13 -8.47 -4.13 4.53
CA ALA A 13 -8.82 -5.01 5.64
C ALA A 13 -7.55 -5.60 6.29
N VAL A 14 -7.62 -5.95 7.58
CA VAL A 14 -6.56 -6.70 8.25
C VAL A 14 -6.84 -8.19 8.05
N GLY A 15 -5.90 -8.91 7.44
CA GLY A 15 -5.97 -10.36 7.29
C GLY A 15 -5.46 -11.09 8.53
N SER A 16 -5.90 -12.34 8.71
CA SER A 16 -5.28 -13.28 9.64
C SER A 16 -4.08 -13.96 8.99
N PHE A 17 -3.13 -14.45 9.80
CA PHE A 17 -2.02 -15.26 9.30
C PHE A 17 -2.56 -16.48 8.54
N GLN A 18 -2.05 -16.71 7.32
CA GLN A 18 -2.56 -17.74 6.39
C GLN A 18 -4.06 -17.62 6.04
N GLY A 19 -4.66 -16.44 6.22
CA GLY A 19 -6.05 -16.16 5.87
C GLY A 19 -6.24 -15.66 4.43
N SER A 20 -7.33 -14.93 4.19
CA SER A 20 -7.78 -14.53 2.84
C SER A 20 -6.80 -13.66 2.04
N LEU A 21 -5.86 -12.98 2.71
CA LEU A 21 -4.84 -12.13 2.06
C LEU A 21 -3.49 -12.83 1.88
N ALA A 22 -3.35 -14.10 2.30
CA ALA A 22 -2.05 -14.77 2.39
C ALA A 22 -1.32 -14.90 1.04
N ASN A 23 -2.06 -15.00 -0.06
CA ASN A 23 -1.50 -15.17 -1.40
C ASN A 23 -1.32 -13.84 -2.15
N ILE A 24 -1.62 -12.71 -1.53
CA ILE A 24 -1.50 -11.39 -2.15
C ILE A 24 -0.15 -10.79 -1.76
N PRO A 25 0.73 -10.45 -2.73
CA PRO A 25 1.99 -9.80 -2.45
C PRO A 25 1.80 -8.46 -1.73
N ALA A 26 2.71 -8.12 -0.80
CA ALA A 26 2.64 -6.87 -0.05
C ALA A 26 2.63 -5.63 -0.97
N ALA A 27 3.37 -5.67 -2.09
CA ALA A 27 3.38 -4.58 -3.07
C ALA A 27 2.00 -4.35 -3.71
N GLU A 28 1.24 -5.41 -3.99
CA GLU A 28 -0.12 -5.31 -4.53
C GLU A 28 -1.09 -4.71 -3.52
N LEU A 29 -0.96 -5.06 -2.23
CA LEU A 29 -1.75 -4.45 -1.16
C LEU A 29 -1.45 -2.95 -1.03
N GLY A 30 -0.17 -2.56 -1.06
CA GLY A 30 0.24 -1.16 -1.06
C GLY A 30 -0.29 -0.39 -2.27
N ALA A 31 -0.16 -0.96 -3.47
CA ALA A 31 -0.65 -0.35 -4.70
C ALA A 31 -2.18 -0.23 -4.73
N ALA A 32 -2.92 -1.18 -4.17
CA ALA A 32 -4.37 -1.11 -4.04
C ALA A 32 -4.80 0.07 -3.15
N VAL A 33 -4.14 0.28 -2.01
CA VAL A 33 -4.43 1.40 -1.10
C VAL A 33 -4.16 2.75 -1.76
N ILE A 34 -3.01 2.88 -2.44
CA ILE A 34 -2.63 4.15 -3.10
C ILE A 34 -3.61 4.47 -4.23
N ARG A 35 -3.92 3.50 -5.10
CA ARG A 35 -4.90 3.70 -6.19
C ARG A 35 -6.26 4.13 -5.66
N HIS A 36 -6.76 3.43 -4.65
CA HIS A 36 -8.05 3.76 -4.03
C HIS A 36 -8.05 5.16 -3.41
N LEU A 37 -6.97 5.55 -2.72
CA LEU A 37 -6.84 6.89 -2.13
C LEU A 37 -6.88 7.99 -3.20
N LEU A 38 -6.17 7.81 -4.32
CA LEU A 38 -6.17 8.75 -5.44
C LEU A 38 -7.56 8.86 -6.09
N GLU A 39 -8.25 7.72 -6.27
CA GLU A 39 -9.63 7.70 -6.79
C GLU A 39 -10.60 8.44 -5.87
N GLN A 40 -10.53 8.20 -4.55
CA GLN A 40 -11.39 8.83 -3.56
C GLN A 40 -11.15 10.34 -3.46
N THR A 41 -9.88 10.77 -3.50
CA THR A 41 -9.50 12.18 -3.38
C THR A 41 -9.58 12.94 -4.70
N LYS A 42 -9.68 12.24 -5.83
CA LYS A 42 -9.59 12.79 -7.19
C LYS A 42 -8.27 13.56 -7.42
N LEU A 43 -7.22 13.18 -6.70
CA LEU A 43 -5.89 13.76 -6.87
C LEU A 43 -5.23 13.15 -8.11
N ASP A 44 -4.65 14.00 -8.95
CA ASP A 44 -3.81 13.55 -10.05
C ASP A 44 -2.50 12.97 -9.49
N ALA A 45 -2.15 11.76 -9.90
CA ALA A 45 -0.92 11.09 -9.50
C ALA A 45 0.34 11.92 -9.85
N ALA A 46 0.29 12.75 -10.90
CA ALA A 46 1.40 13.62 -11.28
C ALA A 46 1.69 14.74 -10.27
N GLN A 47 0.78 14.99 -9.31
CA GLN A 47 0.97 15.98 -8.23
C GLN A 47 1.63 15.40 -6.98
N VAL A 48 1.91 14.09 -6.96
CA VAL A 48 2.56 13.43 -5.83
C VAL A 48 4.07 13.50 -6.01
N ASP A 49 4.75 14.27 -5.16
CA ASP A 49 6.21 14.42 -5.20
C ASP A 49 6.94 13.18 -4.65
N GLU A 50 6.41 12.57 -3.59
CA GLU A 50 7.08 11.47 -2.88
C GLU A 50 6.07 10.46 -2.31
N VAL A 51 6.45 9.17 -2.36
CA VAL A 51 5.71 8.08 -1.71
C VAL A 51 6.66 7.33 -0.79
N ILE A 52 6.34 7.32 0.50
CA ILE A 52 7.11 6.62 1.54
C ILE A 52 6.32 5.40 2.00
N LEU A 53 6.88 4.21 1.82
CA LEU A 53 6.28 2.94 2.23
C LEU A 53 7.12 2.23 3.30
N GLY A 54 6.47 1.83 4.40
CA GLY A 54 7.08 1.02 5.45
C GLY A 54 6.74 -0.46 5.29
N GLN A 55 7.75 -1.32 5.28
CA GLN A 55 7.57 -2.78 5.25
C GLN A 55 8.71 -3.46 6.02
N VAL A 56 8.38 -4.23 7.06
CA VAL A 56 9.37 -4.86 7.95
C VAL A 56 9.94 -6.15 7.36
N LEU A 57 9.08 -7.10 7.00
CA LEU A 57 9.48 -8.41 6.46
C LEU A 57 9.23 -8.45 4.96
N THR A 58 10.30 -8.49 4.17
CA THR A 58 10.20 -8.73 2.72
C THR A 58 10.01 -10.22 2.49
N ALA A 59 8.78 -10.64 2.19
CA ALA A 59 8.53 -11.99 1.71
C ALA A 59 9.08 -12.10 0.28
N THR A 60 10.32 -12.57 0.16
CA THR A 60 10.82 -13.06 -1.13
C THR A 60 10.13 -14.39 -1.41
N PRO A 61 9.63 -14.63 -2.63
CA PRO A 61 9.06 -15.93 -2.95
C PRO A 61 10.11 -16.99 -2.67
N PHE A 62 9.79 -17.94 -1.80
CA PHE A 62 10.60 -19.13 -1.58
C PHE A 62 10.55 -19.95 -2.87
N LYS A 63 11.40 -19.59 -3.84
CA LYS A 63 11.69 -20.43 -4.99
C LYS A 63 12.47 -21.64 -4.46
N VAL A 64 11.75 -22.67 -4.01
CA VAL A 64 12.29 -24.02 -4.07
C VAL A 64 12.61 -24.26 -5.54
N PHE A 65 13.88 -24.52 -5.82
CA PHE A 65 14.36 -24.96 -7.12
C PHE A 65 13.43 -26.02 -7.70
N ALA A 66 12.85 -25.72 -8.86
CA ALA A 66 12.37 -26.66 -9.85
C ALA A 66 12.87 -26.16 -11.21
#